data_AF-A0A942EA85-F1
#
_entry.id   AF-A0A942EA85-F1
#
_cell.length_a   1.000
_cell.length_b   1.000
_cell.length_c   1.000
_cell.angle_alpha   90.00
_cell.angle_beta   90.00
_cell.angle_gamma   90.00
#
_symmetry.space_group_name_H-M   'P 1'
#
loop_
_entity.id
_entity.type
_entity.pdbx_description
1 polymer ?
#
loop_
_entity_poly.entity_id
_entity_poly.type
_entity_poly.pdbx_seq_one_letter_code
_entity_poly.pdbx_strand_id
1 'polypeptide(L)' 'MTGDNSSKLAAERVGKAFVSKHVTDLDQRFYLCGHDAMVFDLRGALEALGADVSSVTWEK' A
#
# COMPACT_ATOMS: atom_id res chain seq x y z
N MET A 1 -19.15 2.70 10.60
CA MET A 1 -19.21 2.52 9.14
C MET A 1 -19.33 3.90 8.53
N THR A 2 -18.25 4.47 7.99
CA THR A 2 -18.28 5.80 7.38
C THR A 2 -19.01 5.69 6.04
N GLY A 3 -20.26 6.18 6.01
CA GLY A 3 -21.17 6.14 4.86
C GLY A 3 -20.91 7.27 3.88
N ASP A 4 -19.74 7.29 3.25
CA ASP A 4 -19.46 8.22 2.16
C ASP A 4 -19.78 7.56 0.81
N ASN A 5 -21.02 7.76 0.34
CA ASN A 5 -21.57 7.16 -0.87
C ASN A 5 -21.17 7.92 -2.16
N SER A 6 -20.20 8.85 -2.08
CA SER A 6 -19.77 9.73 -3.18
C SER A 6 -18.26 9.65 -3.46
N SER A 7 -17.59 8.66 -2.90
CA SER A 7 -16.17 8.45 -3.11
C SER A 7 -15.95 7.75 -4.47
N LYS A 8 -15.48 8.48 -5.49
CA LYS A 8 -14.83 7.90 -6.69
C LYS A 8 -13.49 7.21 -6.35
N LEU A 9 -13.36 6.73 -5.13
CA LEU A 9 -12.17 6.09 -4.59
C LEU A 9 -12.35 4.60 -4.83
N ALA A 10 -11.32 3.95 -5.38
CA ALA A 10 -11.35 2.52 -5.59
C ALA A 10 -11.60 1.82 -4.24
N ALA A 11 -12.77 1.20 -4.08
CA ALA A 11 -13.09 0.35 -2.94
C ALA A 11 -12.42 -1.03 -3.08
N GLU A 12 -11.21 -1.06 -3.62
CA GLU A 12 -10.44 -2.26 -3.88
C GLU A 12 -9.43 -2.46 -2.75
N ARG A 13 -9.19 -3.72 -2.39
CA ARG A 13 -8.21 -4.04 -1.34
C ARG A 13 -6.83 -3.58 -1.79
N VAL A 14 -6.21 -2.70 -1.01
CA VAL A 14 -4.83 -2.27 -1.20
C VAL A 14 -3.92 -3.46 -0.88
N GLY A 15 -3.50 -4.15 -1.93
CA GLY A 15 -2.61 -5.32 -1.90
C GLY A 15 -1.75 -5.35 -3.15
N LYS A 16 -1.07 -6.48 -3.42
CA LYS A 16 -0.10 -6.58 -4.52
C LYS A 16 -0.63 -6.10 -5.88
N ALA A 17 -1.83 -6.51 -6.27
CA ALA A 17 -2.42 -6.11 -7.56
C ALA A 17 -2.66 -4.60 -7.66
N PHE A 18 -3.01 -3.94 -6.56
CA PHE A 18 -3.18 -2.49 -6.51
C PHE A 18 -1.84 -1.79 -6.64
N VAL A 19 -0.84 -2.24 -5.86
CA VAL A 19 0.52 -1.69 -5.89
C VAL A 19 1.11 -1.85 -7.29
N SER A 20 1.08 -3.03 -7.89
CA SER A 20 1.64 -3.24 -9.24
C SER A 20 0.95 -2.41 -10.34
N LYS A 21 -0.33 -2.07 -10.17
CA LYS A 21 -1.10 -1.30 -11.16
C LYS A 21 -0.90 0.22 -11.02
N HIS A 22 -0.67 0.69 -9.80
CA HIS A 22 -0.65 2.12 -9.48
C HIS A 22 0.73 2.66 -9.11
N VAL A 23 1.64 1.80 -8.65
CA VAL A 23 3.02 2.17 -8.27
C VAL A 23 3.95 1.86 -9.43
N THR A 24 4.24 2.91 -10.22
CA THR A 24 5.17 2.85 -11.35
C THR A 24 6.60 3.20 -10.97
N ASP A 25 6.79 3.88 -9.84
CA ASP A 25 8.07 4.26 -9.27
C ASP A 25 8.26 3.51 -7.95
N LEU A 26 9.27 2.64 -7.90
CA LEU A 26 9.58 1.80 -6.74
C LEU A 26 10.72 2.36 -5.89
N ASP A 27 11.35 3.46 -6.31
CA ASP A 27 12.42 4.16 -5.60
C ASP A 27 11.86 5.29 -4.71
N GLN A 28 10.57 5.62 -4.85
CA GLN A 28 9.91 6.60 -4.00
C GLN A 28 9.83 6.14 -2.53
N ARG A 29 9.75 7.12 -1.61
CA ARG A 29 9.52 6.83 -0.18
C ARG A 29 8.07 6.43 0.04
N PHE A 30 7.85 5.20 0.48
CA PHE A 30 6.53 4.68 0.81
C PHE A 30 6.17 5.00 2.26
N TYR A 31 4.94 5.46 2.49
CA TYR A 31 4.38 5.62 3.83
C TYR A 31 3.20 4.67 3.97
N LEU A 32 3.26 3.79 4.95
CA LEU A 32 2.28 2.72 5.19
C LEU A 32 1.70 2.87 6.59
N CYS A 33 0.40 3.17 6.67
CA CYS A 33 -0.35 3.13 7.92
C CYS A 33 -1.51 2.14 7.80
N GLY A 34 -1.82 1.46 8.90
CA GLY A 34 -2.89 0.46 8.93
C GLY A 34 -2.59 -0.68 9.89
N HIS A 35 -3.45 -1.69 9.87
CA HIS A 35 -3.29 -2.86 10.70
C HIS A 35 -2.02 -3.64 10.32
N ASP A 36 -1.27 -4.17 11.30
CA ASP A 36 0.02 -4.84 11.09
C ASP A 36 0.00 -5.87 9.96
N ALA A 37 -1.07 -6.67 9.88
CA ALA A 37 -1.24 -7.68 8.84
C ALA A 37 -1.31 -7.09 7.41
N MET A 38 -1.91 -5.91 7.26
CA MET A 38 -1.98 -5.19 5.97
C MET A 38 -0.63 -4.62 5.60
N VAL A 39 0.08 -4.01 6.56
CA VAL A 39 1.38 -3.42 6.28
C VAL A 39 2.40 -4.52 5.92
N PHE A 40 2.34 -5.67 6.60
CA PHE A 40 3.17 -6.82 6.27
C PHE A 40 2.93 -7.34 4.85
N ASP A 41 1.67 -7.49 4.44
CA ASP A 41 1.31 -7.92 3.07
C ASP A 41 1.79 -6.92 2.02
N LEU A 42 1.60 -5.62 2.25
CA LEU A 42 2.03 -4.57 1.33
C LEU A 42 3.54 -4.47 1.23
N ARG A 43 4.25 -4.65 2.35
CA ARG A 43 5.71 -4.72 2.35
C ARG A 43 6.20 -5.89 1.52
N GLY A 44 5.64 -7.09 1.73
CA GLY A 44 5.98 -8.26 0.91
C GLY A 44 5.67 -8.05 -0.58
N ALA A 45 4.58 -7.35 -0.90
CA ALA A 45 4.26 -7.01 -2.29
C ALA A 45 5.27 -6.02 -2.90
N LEU A 46 5.63 -4.96 -2.17
CA LEU A 46 6.62 -3.95 -2.59
C LEU A 46 8.00 -4.56 -2.78
N GLU A 47 8.47 -5.37 -1.83
CA GLU A 47 9.75 -6.08 -1.90
C GLU A 47 9.79 -7.03 -3.10
N ALA A 48 8.71 -7.79 -3.33
CA ALA A 48 8.59 -8.69 -4.49
C ALA A 48 8.54 -7.95 -5.84
N LEU A 49 8.22 -6.65 -5.85
CA LEU A 49 8.28 -5.80 -7.04
C LEU A 49 9.65 -5.15 -7.21
N GLY A 50 10.52 -5.21 -6.20
CA GLY A 50 11.86 -4.63 -6.21
C GLY A 50 11.95 -3.26 -5.53
N ALA A 51 10.90 -2.82 -4.81
CA ALA A 51 10.97 -1.60 -4.02
C ALA A 51 11.82 -1.79 -2.76
N ASP A 52 12.57 -0.76 -2.37
CA ASP A 52 13.29 -0.77 -1.11
C ASP A 52 12.32 -0.58 0.07
N VAL A 53 11.99 -1.69 0.71
CA VAL A 53 11.09 -1.70 1.86
C VAL A 53 11.72 -1.20 3.16
N SER A 54 13.03 -0.94 3.17
CA SER A 54 13.70 -0.31 4.32
C SER A 54 13.38 1.19 4.39
N SER A 55 13.06 1.81 3.27
CA SER A 55 12.59 3.19 3.17
C SER A 55 11.08 3.36 3.48
N VAL A 56 10.38 2.29 3.84
CA VAL A 56 8.96 2.37 4.22
C VAL A 56 8.83 2.94 5.63
N THR A 57 8.18 4.09 5.76
CA THR A 57 7.82 4.66 7.07
C THR A 57 6.46 4.12 7.51
N TRP A 58 6.36 3.59 8.73
CA TRP A 58 5.11 3.14 9.34
C TRP A 58 4.91 3.73 10.76
N GLU A 59 3.65 3.91 11.16
CA GLU A 59 3.26 4.34 12.49
C GLU A 59 2.28 3.33 13.10
N LYS A 60 2.40 3.09 14.42
CA LYS A 60 1.62 2.11 15.19
C LYS A 60 0.46 2.77 15.92
#